data_AF-A0A7J5XRF1-F1
#
_entry.id   AF-A0A7J5XRF1-F1
#
_cell.length_a   1.000
_cell.length_b   1.000
_cell.length_c   1.000
_cell.angle_alpha   90.00
_cell.angle_beta   90.00
_cell.angle_gamma   90.00
#
_symmetry.space_group_name_H-M   'P 1'
#
loop_
_entity.id
_entity.type
_entity.pdbx_description
1 polymer ?
#
loop_
_entity_poly.entity_id
_entity_poly.type
_entity_poly.pdbx_seq_one_letter_code
_entity_poly.pdbx_strand_id
1 'polypeptide(L)'
;STEGPPSCPKGCERCSEYNGCIKCKPKLFIFLERNDIRQIGVCLASCPMGYFGMRNPEGNNRCTQCKIDNCEACFNRHFCTKCKEGLYSHSGRCSVSCPAGLRPVNETMECVGQRPAECELGEWSPWSSCMKKNKTCGFKKGSQSRVRLPLLQTHSPDTSPASVPSQTCAPQTEKMKCIVTKTPCVR
;
A
#
# COMPACT_ATOMS: atom_id res chain seq x y z
N SER A 1 -45.81 -10.04 42.55
CA SER A 1 -44.65 -9.33 42.01
C SER A 1 -44.59 -9.58 40.52
N THR A 2 -44.91 -8.59 39.71
CA THR A 2 -44.91 -8.72 38.25
C THR A 2 -43.55 -8.31 37.72
N GLU A 3 -42.56 -9.19 37.82
CA GLU A 3 -41.30 -8.99 37.09
C GLU A 3 -41.59 -9.24 35.61
N GLY A 4 -41.70 -8.15 34.84
CA GLY A 4 -41.74 -8.23 33.39
C GLY A 4 -40.48 -8.94 32.86
N PRO A 5 -40.54 -9.52 31.65
CA PRO A 5 -39.40 -10.25 31.09
C PRO A 5 -38.16 -9.36 31.06
N PRO A 6 -36.96 -9.90 31.37
CA PRO A 6 -35.73 -9.15 31.43
C PRO A 6 -35.52 -8.41 30.09
N SER A 7 -35.53 -7.08 30.16
CA SER A 7 -35.35 -6.25 28.97
C SER A 7 -33.93 -6.39 28.46
N CYS A 8 -33.78 -6.51 27.14
CA CYS A 8 -32.46 -6.67 26.54
C CYS A 8 -31.56 -5.46 26.78
N PRO A 9 -30.23 -5.68 26.90
CA PRO A 9 -29.27 -4.61 27.10
C PRO A 9 -29.32 -3.58 25.96
N LYS A 10 -28.91 -2.35 26.25
CA LYS A 10 -28.93 -1.23 25.29
C LYS A 10 -28.17 -1.60 24.01
N GLY A 11 -28.79 -1.41 22.85
CA GLY A 11 -28.20 -1.74 21.55
C GLY A 11 -28.45 -3.18 21.09
N CYS A 12 -29.08 -4.02 21.93
CA CYS A 12 -29.51 -5.36 21.57
C CYS A 12 -30.98 -5.37 21.12
N GLU A 13 -31.28 -6.06 20.02
CA GLU A 13 -32.66 -6.33 19.56
C GLU A 13 -33.22 -7.60 20.19
N ARG A 14 -32.41 -8.65 20.26
CA ARG A 14 -32.80 -9.96 20.79
C ARG A 14 -31.69 -10.50 21.67
N CYS A 15 -32.02 -10.87 22.88
CA CYS A 15 -31.11 -11.41 23.88
C CYS A 15 -31.64 -12.71 24.50
N SER A 16 -30.76 -13.42 25.17
CA SER A 16 -31.05 -14.57 26.01
C SER A 16 -30.29 -14.41 27.32
N GLU A 17 -30.87 -14.94 28.40
CA GLU A 17 -30.27 -14.93 29.74
C GLU A 17 -28.85 -15.52 29.76
N TYR A 18 -28.60 -16.59 29.01
CA TYR A 18 -27.33 -17.32 29.04
C TYR A 18 -26.30 -16.84 28.01
N ASN A 19 -26.78 -16.44 26.82
CA ASN A 19 -25.92 -16.08 25.69
C ASN A 19 -25.73 -14.56 25.54
N GLY A 20 -26.36 -13.75 26.40
CA GLY A 20 -26.40 -12.30 26.25
C GLY A 20 -27.13 -11.88 24.97
N CYS A 21 -26.59 -10.90 24.25
CA CYS A 21 -27.19 -10.44 23.01
C CYS A 21 -26.97 -11.43 21.87
N ILE A 22 -28.06 -11.84 21.22
CA ILE A 22 -28.06 -12.72 20.04
C ILE A 22 -28.10 -11.90 18.76
N LYS A 23 -28.79 -10.75 18.75
CA LYS A 23 -28.87 -9.85 17.60
C LYS A 23 -28.77 -8.40 18.02
N CYS A 24 -27.77 -7.70 17.50
CA CYS A 24 -27.58 -6.27 17.72
C CYS A 24 -28.47 -5.43 16.81
N LYS A 25 -28.76 -4.20 17.25
CA LYS A 25 -29.37 -3.17 16.41
C LYS A 25 -28.48 -2.86 15.20
N PRO A 26 -29.04 -2.30 14.10
CA PRO A 26 -28.29 -1.97 12.91
C PRO A 26 -27.10 -1.06 13.23
N LYS A 27 -26.04 -1.13 12.42
CA LYS A 27 -24.75 -0.41 12.55
C LYS A 27 -23.82 -0.89 13.67
N LEU A 28 -24.33 -1.55 14.71
CA LEU A 28 -23.51 -2.13 15.78
C LEU A 28 -22.91 -3.47 15.34
N PHE A 29 -21.86 -3.89 16.06
CA PHE A 29 -21.18 -5.16 15.89
C PHE A 29 -21.41 -6.06 17.10
N ILE A 30 -21.72 -7.33 16.88
CA ILE A 30 -21.71 -8.33 17.94
C ILE A 30 -20.27 -8.76 18.24
N PHE A 31 -19.86 -8.65 19.50
CA PHE A 31 -18.60 -9.16 20.05
C PHE A 31 -18.93 -10.31 21.00
N LEU A 32 -18.18 -11.40 20.87
CA LEU A 32 -18.35 -12.58 21.73
C LEU A 32 -17.30 -12.54 22.83
N GLU A 33 -17.68 -12.03 23.99
CA GLU A 33 -16.82 -11.98 25.17
C GLU A 33 -16.75 -13.37 25.81
N ARG A 34 -15.53 -13.85 26.08
CA ARG A 34 -15.31 -15.14 26.73
C ARG A 34 -14.99 -14.90 28.20
N ASN A 35 -15.87 -15.41 29.07
CA ASN A 35 -15.65 -15.49 30.52
C ASN A 35 -15.63 -16.98 30.88
N ASP A 36 -14.43 -17.55 30.97
CA ASP A 36 -14.17 -18.98 31.15
C ASP A 36 -14.85 -19.87 30.09
N ILE A 37 -15.86 -20.63 30.50
CA ILE A 37 -16.62 -21.57 29.66
C ILE A 37 -17.77 -20.85 28.94
N ARG A 38 -18.16 -19.66 29.42
CA ARG A 38 -19.29 -18.90 28.89
C ARG A 38 -18.81 -17.97 27.78
N GLN A 39 -19.63 -17.88 26.73
CA GLN A 39 -19.46 -16.93 25.65
C GLN A 39 -20.72 -16.07 25.56
N ILE A 40 -20.58 -14.77 25.79
CA ILE A 40 -21.70 -13.84 25.89
C ILE A 40 -21.60 -12.82 24.77
N GLY A 41 -22.69 -12.60 24.05
CA GLY A 41 -22.78 -11.61 22.99
C GLY A 41 -23.00 -10.20 23.55
N VAL A 42 -22.15 -9.26 23.14
CA VAL A 42 -22.22 -7.84 23.51
C VAL A 42 -22.25 -7.00 22.23
N CYS A 43 -23.05 -5.93 22.21
CA CYS A 43 -23.15 -5.05 21.05
C CYS A 43 -22.26 -3.81 21.23
N LEU A 44 -21.33 -3.61 20.30
CA LEU A 44 -20.38 -2.50 20.34
C LEU A 44 -20.49 -1.63 19.08
N ALA A 45 -20.19 -0.35 19.22
CA ALA A 45 -20.11 0.57 18.07
C ALA A 45 -18.82 0.35 17.24
N SER A 46 -17.75 -0.06 17.91
CA SER A 46 -16.46 -0.42 17.30
C SER A 46 -15.90 -1.65 18.00
N CYS A 47 -15.16 -2.48 17.27
CA CYS A 47 -14.53 -3.67 17.83
C CYS A 47 -13.32 -3.32 18.71
N PRO A 48 -13.05 -4.11 19.76
CA PRO A 48 -11.91 -3.90 20.65
C PRO A 48 -10.58 -4.18 19.95
N MET A 49 -9.47 -3.76 20.57
CA MET A 49 -8.11 -4.05 20.08
C MET A 49 -7.90 -5.55 19.86
N GLY A 50 -7.19 -5.91 18.78
CA GLY A 50 -7.04 -7.30 18.35
C GLY A 50 -8.27 -7.89 17.62
N TYR A 51 -9.32 -7.10 17.38
CA TYR A 51 -10.48 -7.50 16.58
C TYR A 51 -10.78 -6.47 15.48
N PHE A 52 -11.30 -6.94 14.36
CA PHE A 52 -11.79 -6.09 13.26
C PHE A 52 -13.28 -6.32 13.02
N GLY A 53 -13.98 -5.27 12.60
CA GLY A 53 -15.40 -5.34 12.31
C GLY A 53 -15.66 -5.90 10.92
N MET A 54 -16.36 -7.04 10.84
CA MET A 54 -16.90 -7.56 9.59
C MET A 54 -18.35 -7.09 9.43
N ARG A 55 -18.62 -6.32 8.38
CA ARG A 55 -19.98 -5.93 8.01
C ARG A 55 -20.57 -6.97 7.07
N ASN A 56 -21.76 -7.47 7.39
CA ASN A 56 -22.47 -8.41 6.54
C ASN A 56 -23.73 -7.73 5.98
N PRO A 57 -24.08 -7.93 4.70
CA PRO A 57 -25.27 -7.32 4.10
C PRO A 57 -26.58 -7.69 4.82
N GLU A 58 -26.61 -8.86 5.46
CA GLU A 58 -27.76 -9.38 6.21
C GLU A 58 -27.93 -8.77 7.61
N GLY A 59 -27.08 -7.82 8.00
CA GLY A 59 -27.21 -7.05 9.24
C GLY A 59 -26.60 -7.69 10.51
N ASN A 60 -25.92 -8.83 10.39
CA ASN A 60 -25.16 -9.48 11.46
C ASN A 60 -23.67 -9.07 11.44
N ASN A 61 -23.41 -7.77 11.61
CA ASN A 61 -22.03 -7.30 11.72
C ASN A 61 -21.40 -7.89 12.99
N ARG A 62 -20.17 -8.37 12.90
CA ARG A 62 -19.49 -9.04 14.02
C ARG A 62 -18.03 -8.62 14.15
N CYS A 63 -17.53 -8.65 15.37
CA CYS A 63 -16.11 -8.50 15.65
C CYS A 63 -15.41 -9.83 15.47
N THR A 64 -14.37 -9.85 14.64
CA THR A 64 -13.58 -11.04 14.32
C THR A 64 -12.15 -10.82 14.77
N GLN A 65 -11.55 -11.81 15.43
CA GLN A 65 -10.20 -11.71 15.94
C GLN A 65 -9.18 -11.56 14.80
N CYS A 66 -8.22 -10.67 14.98
CA CYS A 66 -7.06 -10.55 14.11
C CYS A 66 -6.24 -11.84 14.19
N LYS A 67 -5.94 -12.44 13.03
CA LYS A 67 -5.12 -13.66 12.90
C LYS A 67 -3.78 -13.40 12.21
N ILE A 68 -3.38 -12.13 12.11
CA ILE A 68 -2.12 -11.73 11.49
C ILE A 68 -1.04 -11.77 12.56
N ASP A 69 0.06 -12.47 12.28
CA ASP A 69 1.16 -12.60 13.22
C ASP A 69 1.77 -11.23 13.54
N ASN A 70 2.09 -11.02 14.83
CA ASN A 70 2.71 -9.80 15.33
C ASN A 70 1.92 -8.51 15.06
N CYS A 71 0.60 -8.61 14.94
CA CYS A 71 -0.31 -7.50 14.71
C CYS A 71 -1.09 -7.12 15.99
N GLU A 72 -1.14 -5.82 16.31
CA GLU A 72 -1.96 -5.27 17.42
C GLU A 72 -3.37 -4.89 16.97
N ALA A 73 -3.47 -4.26 15.79
CA ALA A 73 -4.73 -3.85 15.20
C ALA A 73 -4.73 -4.18 13.71
N CYS A 74 -5.81 -4.78 13.24
CA CYS A 74 -5.99 -5.14 11.84
C CYS A 74 -7.26 -4.51 11.27
N PHE A 75 -7.21 -4.16 9.98
CA PHE A 75 -8.37 -3.67 9.24
C PHE A 75 -9.26 -4.83 8.76
N ASN A 76 -8.62 -5.91 8.30
CA ASN A 76 -9.29 -7.13 7.89
C ASN A 76 -8.39 -8.34 8.18
N ARG A 77 -8.81 -9.55 7.74
CA ARG A 77 -8.05 -10.80 7.96
C ARG A 77 -6.65 -10.83 7.35
N HIS A 78 -6.32 -9.91 6.46
CA HIS A 78 -5.07 -9.87 5.69
C HIS A 78 -4.25 -8.60 5.87
N PHE A 79 -4.85 -7.56 6.43
CA PHE A 79 -4.24 -6.24 6.49
C PHE A 79 -4.14 -5.76 7.93
N CYS A 80 -2.92 -5.76 8.46
CA CYS A 80 -2.56 -5.16 9.73
C CYS A 80 -2.40 -3.66 9.58
N THR A 81 -3.03 -2.88 10.46
CA THR A 81 -2.90 -1.42 10.50
C THR A 81 -1.89 -0.97 11.54
N LYS A 82 -1.65 -1.78 12.58
CA LYS A 82 -0.65 -1.51 13.61
C LYS A 82 0.07 -2.79 14.01
N CYS A 83 1.36 -2.86 13.72
CA CYS A 83 2.23 -3.93 14.19
C CYS A 83 2.58 -3.76 15.67
N LYS A 84 2.98 -4.85 16.32
CA LYS A 84 3.57 -4.78 17.66
C LYS A 84 4.87 -3.96 17.63
N GLU A 85 5.22 -3.39 18.77
CA GLU A 85 6.44 -2.59 18.92
C GLU A 85 7.69 -3.36 18.45
N GLY A 86 8.60 -2.63 17.78
CA GLY A 86 9.84 -3.20 17.27
C GLY A 86 9.73 -3.97 15.95
N LEU A 87 8.54 -4.05 15.33
CA LEU A 87 8.35 -4.70 14.04
C LEU A 87 8.06 -3.70 12.92
N TYR A 88 8.56 -4.01 11.74
CA TYR A 88 8.31 -3.26 10.53
C TYR A 88 7.03 -3.72 9.84
N SER A 89 6.26 -2.76 9.34
CA SER A 89 5.05 -3.00 8.57
C SER A 89 5.34 -2.92 7.06
N HIS A 90 4.81 -3.87 6.30
CA HIS A 90 4.82 -3.85 4.84
C HIS A 90 3.59 -4.56 4.27
N SER A 91 2.85 -3.89 3.38
CA SER A 91 1.67 -4.46 2.71
C SER A 91 0.68 -5.15 3.66
N GLY A 92 0.47 -4.56 4.85
CA GLY A 92 -0.45 -5.10 5.85
C GLY A 92 0.09 -6.30 6.64
N ARG A 93 1.39 -6.60 6.59
CA ARG A 93 2.04 -7.62 7.43
C ARG A 93 3.15 -7.04 8.27
N CYS A 94 3.48 -7.73 9.36
CA CYS A 94 4.47 -7.32 10.34
C CYS A 94 5.67 -8.27 10.30
N SER A 95 6.88 -7.74 10.32
CA SER A 95 8.12 -8.51 10.21
C SER A 95 9.25 -7.86 11.00
N VAL A 96 10.19 -8.67 11.49
CA VAL A 96 11.34 -8.18 12.29
C VAL A 96 12.33 -7.36 11.46
N SER A 97 12.32 -7.55 10.14
CA SER A 97 13.14 -6.82 9.18
C SER A 97 12.35 -6.57 7.90
N CYS A 98 12.76 -5.56 7.13
CA CYS A 98 12.16 -5.32 5.82
C CYS A 98 12.48 -6.45 4.83
N PRO A 99 11.51 -6.88 4.00
CA PRO A 99 11.76 -7.81 2.90
C PRO A 99 12.80 -7.26 1.90
N ALA A 100 13.40 -8.15 1.11
CA ALA A 100 14.43 -7.78 0.12
C ALA A 100 13.94 -6.68 -0.85
N GLY A 101 14.78 -5.67 -1.09
CA GLY A 101 14.47 -4.53 -1.96
C GLY A 101 13.68 -3.39 -1.28
N LEU A 102 13.40 -3.52 0.02
CA LEU A 102 12.71 -2.52 0.83
C LEU A 102 13.63 -2.00 1.93
N ARG A 103 13.47 -0.74 2.30
CA ARG A 103 14.20 -0.12 3.41
C ARG A 103 13.22 0.52 4.39
N PRO A 104 13.54 0.54 5.69
CA PRO A 104 12.77 1.32 6.65
C PRO A 104 12.88 2.80 6.29
N VAL A 105 11.78 3.53 6.42
CA VAL A 105 11.82 5.00 6.39
C VAL A 105 12.43 5.47 7.71
N ASN A 106 13.32 6.46 7.64
CA ASN A 106 13.81 7.09 8.87
C ASN A 106 12.61 7.67 9.63
N GLU A 107 12.50 7.37 10.92
CA GLU A 107 11.43 7.81 11.84
C GLU A 107 10.11 7.00 11.80
N THR A 108 9.87 6.11 10.84
CA THR A 108 8.69 5.21 10.85
C THR A 108 9.07 3.74 10.65
N MET A 109 8.47 2.82 11.42
CA MET A 109 8.65 1.37 11.25
C MET A 109 7.82 0.83 10.06
N GLU A 110 7.96 1.49 8.90
CA GLU A 110 7.31 1.12 7.65
C GLU A 110 8.37 0.82 6.59
N CYS A 111 8.24 -0.33 5.93
CA CYS A 111 9.10 -0.71 4.83
C CYS A 111 8.57 -0.13 3.53
N VAL A 112 9.30 0.81 2.96
CA VAL A 112 9.02 1.34 1.64
C VAL A 112 9.91 0.68 0.60
N GLY A 113 9.39 0.61 -0.63
CA GLY A 113 10.22 0.39 -1.81
C GLY A 113 11.45 1.29 -1.75
N GLN A 114 12.57 0.81 -2.28
CA GLN A 114 13.49 1.77 -2.89
C GLN A 114 12.66 2.63 -3.84
N ARG A 115 12.29 3.85 -3.41
CA ARG A 115 12.28 4.96 -4.37
C ARG A 115 13.60 4.78 -5.11
N PRO A 116 13.60 4.70 -6.45
CA PRO A 116 14.84 4.73 -7.21
C PRO A 116 15.64 5.83 -6.53
N ALA A 117 16.73 5.46 -5.84
CA ALA A 117 17.58 6.44 -5.18
C ALA A 117 17.78 7.49 -6.24
N GLU A 118 17.28 8.70 -5.99
CA GLU A 118 17.04 9.73 -7.01
C GLU A 118 18.19 9.67 -7.99
N CYS A 119 18.00 8.95 -9.09
CA CYS A 119 19.12 8.69 -9.95
C CYS A 119 19.24 10.02 -10.63
N GLU A 120 20.23 10.80 -10.20
CA GLU A 120 20.46 12.13 -10.73
C GLU A 120 20.79 11.91 -12.21
N LEU A 121 19.76 12.02 -13.03
CA LEU A 121 19.89 12.00 -14.46
C LEU A 121 20.53 13.34 -14.81
N GLY A 122 21.57 13.29 -15.62
CA GLY A 122 22.26 14.49 -16.08
C GLY A 122 21.34 15.36 -16.92
N GLU A 123 21.93 16.43 -17.44
CA GLU A 123 21.20 17.34 -18.31
C GLU A 123 20.66 16.62 -19.55
N TRP A 124 19.53 17.13 -20.04
CA TRP A 124 18.97 16.67 -21.30
C TRP A 124 19.90 16.99 -22.46
N SER A 125 20.05 16.04 -23.38
CA SER A 125 20.61 16.34 -24.69
C SER A 125 19.77 17.42 -25.40
N PRO A 126 20.35 18.15 -26.36
CA PRO A 126 19.57 18.91 -27.33
C PRO A 126 18.55 18.01 -28.04
N TRP A 127 17.47 18.62 -28.52
CA TRP A 127 16.48 17.93 -29.35
C TRP A 127 17.11 17.47 -30.68
N SER A 128 16.81 16.24 -31.09
CA SER A 128 17.16 15.76 -32.42
C SER A 128 16.47 16.59 -33.50
N SER A 129 16.97 16.52 -34.75
CA SER A 129 16.22 17.04 -35.89
C SER A 129 14.83 16.40 -35.97
N CYS A 130 13.86 17.17 -36.47
CA CYS A 130 12.53 16.64 -36.76
C CYS A 130 12.66 15.53 -37.81
N MET A 131 12.10 14.35 -37.54
CA MET A 131 12.19 13.19 -38.44
C MET A 131 10.83 12.50 -38.62
N LYS A 132 10.62 11.89 -39.79
CA LYS A 132 9.50 10.98 -40.07
C LYS A 132 10.02 9.75 -40.81
N LYS A 133 9.80 8.54 -40.27
CA LYS A 133 10.35 7.29 -40.81
C LYS A 133 11.86 7.36 -41.05
N ASN A 134 12.60 7.87 -40.07
CA ASN A 134 14.05 8.10 -40.10
C ASN A 134 14.56 9.04 -41.22
N LYS A 135 13.69 9.81 -41.87
CA LYS A 135 14.06 10.85 -42.85
C LYS A 135 13.84 12.24 -42.27
N THR A 136 14.65 13.22 -42.68
CA THR A 136 14.55 14.65 -42.31
C THR A 136 13.92 15.51 -43.41
N CYS A 137 13.59 14.92 -44.56
CA CYS A 137 13.00 15.57 -45.73
C CYS A 137 11.66 14.93 -46.12
N GLY A 138 10.87 15.62 -46.94
CA GLY A 138 9.68 15.08 -47.60
C GLY A 138 8.40 15.07 -46.76
N PHE A 139 8.40 15.63 -45.55
CA PHE A 139 7.24 15.70 -44.67
C PHE A 139 7.02 17.10 -44.09
N LYS A 140 5.78 17.37 -43.64
CA LYS A 140 5.43 18.58 -42.88
C LYS A 140 5.33 18.35 -41.37
N LYS A 141 5.04 17.13 -40.93
CA LYS A 141 4.86 16.76 -39.51
C LYS A 141 5.74 15.56 -39.19
N GLY A 142 6.56 15.65 -38.15
CA GLY A 142 7.48 14.61 -37.71
C GLY A 142 7.52 14.51 -36.18
N SER A 143 8.55 13.83 -35.67
CA SER A 143 8.87 13.76 -34.24
C SER A 143 10.35 14.03 -34.03
N GLN A 144 10.66 14.68 -32.92
CA GLN A 144 12.01 14.86 -32.40
C GLN A 144 12.10 14.24 -31.02
N SER A 145 13.29 13.76 -30.65
CA SER A 145 13.55 13.11 -29.38
C SER A 145 14.76 13.74 -28.68
N ARG A 146 14.78 13.71 -27.35
CA ARG A 146 15.98 14.02 -26.55
C ARG A 146 16.18 12.94 -25.49
N VAL A 147 17.42 12.77 -25.03
CA VAL A 147 17.81 11.73 -24.07
C VAL A 147 18.58 12.36 -22.92
N ARG A 148 18.37 11.88 -21.70
CA ARG A 148 19.24 12.18 -20.54
C ARG A 148 19.80 10.89 -19.97
N LEU A 149 21.09 10.91 -19.65
CA LEU A 149 21.83 9.76 -19.14
C LEU A 149 22.00 9.85 -17.62
N PRO A 150 22.16 8.73 -16.90
CA PRO A 150 22.55 8.75 -15.49
C PRO A 150 23.89 9.47 -15.29
N LEU A 151 24.01 10.32 -14.27
CA LEU A 151 25.31 10.87 -13.87
C LEU A 151 26.16 9.76 -13.24
N LEU A 152 27.38 9.57 -13.75
CA LEU A 152 28.37 8.71 -13.09
C LEU A 152 28.84 9.42 -11.82
N GLN A 153 28.42 8.90 -10.66
CA GLN A 153 29.06 9.27 -9.41
C GLN A 153 30.49 8.74 -9.45
N THR A 154 31.45 9.63 -9.64
CA THR A 154 32.88 9.35 -9.48
C THR A 154 33.15 9.24 -7.98
N HIS A 155 32.94 8.05 -7.42
CA HIS A 155 33.56 7.73 -6.13
C HIS A 155 35.05 7.50 -6.39
N SER A 156 35.88 8.37 -5.80
CA SER A 156 37.33 8.24 -5.76
C SER A 156 37.75 6.87 -5.22
N PRO A 157 38.92 6.33 -5.62
CA PRO A 157 39.31 4.98 -5.27
C PRO A 157 39.87 4.97 -3.84
N ASP A 158 39.14 4.36 -2.92
CA ASP A 158 39.83 3.66 -1.83
C ASP A 158 39.03 2.44 -1.36
N THR A 159 39.70 1.30 -1.49
CA THR A 159 39.44 -0.03 -0.90
C THR A 159 38.34 -0.93 -1.51
N SER A 160 38.86 -2.02 -2.07
CA SER A 160 38.35 -3.24 -2.76
C SER A 160 37.17 -4.02 -2.11
N PRO A 161 36.76 -5.19 -2.66
CA PRO A 161 35.71 -5.32 -3.67
C PRO A 161 34.54 -6.21 -3.19
N ALA A 162 33.31 -5.73 -3.33
CA ALA A 162 32.14 -6.62 -3.33
C ALA A 162 31.22 -6.16 -4.46
N SER A 163 31.36 -6.83 -5.60
CA SER A 163 30.54 -6.67 -6.79
C SER A 163 29.09 -7.07 -6.49
N VAL A 164 28.30 -6.12 -5.99
CA VAL A 164 26.85 -6.13 -6.17
C VAL A 164 26.62 -5.53 -7.56
N PRO A 165 25.89 -6.18 -8.48
CA PRO A 165 25.58 -5.57 -9.76
C PRO A 165 24.80 -4.28 -9.49
N SER A 166 25.49 -3.16 -9.66
CA SER A 166 24.93 -1.83 -9.50
C SER A 166 23.75 -1.74 -10.45
N GLN A 167 22.55 -1.67 -9.88
CA GLN A 167 21.29 -1.71 -10.58
C GLN A 167 21.30 -0.59 -11.63
N THR A 168 21.42 -0.99 -12.89
CA THR A 168 21.72 -0.12 -14.02
C THR A 168 20.64 0.95 -14.12
N CYS A 169 20.95 2.20 -13.75
CA CYS A 169 20.05 3.32 -14.03
C CYS A 169 19.79 3.37 -15.54
N ALA A 170 18.53 3.39 -15.95
CA ALA A 170 18.17 3.42 -17.37
C ALA A 170 18.15 4.86 -17.89
N PRO A 171 18.65 5.12 -19.12
CA PRO A 171 18.52 6.43 -19.76
C PRO A 171 17.05 6.75 -20.03
N GLN A 172 16.67 8.03 -19.89
CA GLN A 172 15.32 8.48 -20.19
C GLN A 172 15.27 9.16 -21.56
N THR A 173 14.22 8.86 -22.33
CA THR A 173 13.96 9.45 -23.65
C THR A 173 12.64 10.20 -23.64
N GLU A 174 12.64 11.45 -24.11
CA GLU A 174 11.44 12.24 -24.34
C GLU A 174 11.21 12.45 -25.84
N LYS A 175 9.96 12.36 -26.30
CA LYS A 175 9.58 12.57 -27.70
C LYS A 175 8.49 13.62 -27.80
N MET A 176 8.64 14.55 -28.74
CA MET A 176 7.60 15.51 -29.08
C MET A 176 7.33 15.57 -30.58
N LYS A 177 6.15 16.08 -30.94
CA LYS A 177 5.77 16.33 -32.33
C LYS A 177 6.39 17.64 -32.81
N CYS A 178 6.80 17.67 -34.07
CA CYS A 178 7.37 18.86 -34.70
C CYS A 178 6.75 19.08 -36.08
N ILE A 179 6.72 20.35 -36.51
CA ILE A 179 6.20 20.78 -37.81
C ILE A 179 7.32 21.52 -38.52
N VAL A 180 7.59 21.12 -39.77
CA VAL A 180 8.67 21.68 -40.59
C VAL A 180 8.16 22.02 -41.99
N THR A 181 8.88 22.89 -42.68
CA THR A 181 8.67 23.13 -44.12
C THR A 181 9.01 21.86 -44.89
N LYS A 182 8.17 21.50 -45.86
CA LYS A 182 8.38 20.29 -46.68
C LYS A 182 9.50 20.56 -47.68
N THR A 183 10.72 20.21 -47.33
CA THR A 183 11.85 20.14 -48.27
C THR A 183 11.81 18.84 -49.07
N PRO A 184 12.05 18.86 -50.39
CA PRO A 184 12.17 17.65 -51.18
C PRO A 184 13.38 16.82 -50.71
N CYS A 185 13.24 15.50 -50.73
CA CYS A 185 14.38 14.61 -50.50
C CYS A 185 15.25 14.58 -51.74
N VAL A 186 16.56 14.75 -51.57
CA VAL A 186 17.54 14.45 -52.62
C VAL A 186 17.44 12.95 -52.90
N ARG A 187 17.33 12.58 -54.18
CA ARG A 187 17.27 11.18 -54.63
C ARG A 187 18.62 10.52 -54.48
#